data_AF-A0A2B7XUR6-F1
#
_entry.id   AF-A0A2B7XUR6-F1
#
_cell.length_a   1.000
_cell.length_b   1.000
_cell.length_c   1.000
_cell.angle_alpha   90.00
_cell.angle_beta   90.00
_cell.angle_gamma   90.00
#
_symmetry.space_group_name_H-M   'P 1'
#
loop_
_entity.id
_entity.type
_entity.pdbx_description
1 polymer ?
#
loop_
_entity_poly.entity_id
_entity_poly.type
_entity_poly.pdbx_seq_one_letter_code
_entity_poly.pdbx_strand_id
1 'polypeptide(L)'
;MLDCDFEDCQKPAVRNYGECALCDRHLCSKHLETEFHKCLKWEICHREADQREVNALLKRVDVNALISHASRLRNGLSCFIDLLPYDKSTRNSVMGGMNYHIKIQFEDGISWLARIRRSNATSPPPDLRDSIIRSEIATLRLKTGLPVPKVYGFDFARKGNPVGVGYMLIEKLPRKALHWSLASAEQRKKVMDQLADIFINLEQFPFELMGSLDQVETLQLGPFARESLTDYSNTGMRPIGPLSSLEDYLRASIQLVIDLIMRDECYTQQPIDACLIHKFLLDSVPKILSYYHLDDGHFYLKHADDKGEIMFSWMTTTISLES
;
A
#
# COMPACT_ATOMS: atom_id res chain seq x y z
N MET A 1 8.54 15.37 6.92
CA MET A 1 9.93 14.92 6.76
C MET A 1 10.15 13.99 7.92
N LEU A 2 10.63 12.76 7.68
CA LEU A 2 10.98 11.87 8.77
C LEU A 2 12.42 12.20 9.15
N ASP A 3 12.60 12.71 10.36
CA ASP A 3 13.91 13.05 10.89
C ASP A 3 14.60 11.79 11.46
N CYS A 4 15.91 11.86 11.63
CA CYS A 4 16.65 10.78 12.27
C CYS A 4 16.29 10.68 13.76
N ASP A 5 15.91 9.48 14.21
CA ASP A 5 15.54 9.19 15.61
C ASP A 5 16.74 9.10 16.58
N PHE A 6 17.94 9.51 16.14
CA PHE A 6 19.13 9.52 16.99
C PHE A 6 19.19 10.83 17.77
N GLU A 7 19.57 10.78 19.05
CA GLU A 7 19.60 11.95 19.93
C GLU A 7 20.45 13.09 19.32
N ASP A 8 19.92 14.31 19.40
CA ASP A 8 20.52 15.55 18.86
C ASP A 8 20.84 15.53 17.35
N CYS A 9 20.23 14.63 16.57
CA CYS A 9 20.38 14.59 15.12
C CYS A 9 19.28 15.41 14.41
N GLN A 10 19.69 16.38 13.59
CA GLN A 10 18.77 17.18 12.76
C GLN A 10 18.79 16.76 11.28
N LYS A 11 19.42 15.62 10.96
CA LYS A 11 19.48 15.13 9.58
C LYS A 11 18.20 14.37 9.24
N PRO A 12 17.74 14.42 7.97
CA PRO A 12 16.67 13.55 7.51
C PRO A 12 17.04 12.08 7.66
N ALA A 13 16.04 11.26 7.92
CA ALA A 13 16.16 9.82 7.72
C ALA A 13 16.20 9.49 6.23
N VAL A 14 16.93 8.43 5.89
CA VAL A 14 16.95 7.92 4.51
C VAL A 14 15.66 7.17 4.25
N ARG A 15 14.90 7.56 3.23
CA ARG A 15 13.66 6.86 2.83
C ARG A 15 13.94 5.44 2.37
N ASN A 16 13.10 4.48 2.74
CA ASN A 16 13.16 3.05 2.43
C ASN A 16 14.39 2.27 2.96
N TYR A 17 15.54 2.93 3.16
CA TYR A 17 16.78 2.32 3.65
C TYR A 17 17.10 2.69 5.11
N GLY A 18 16.63 3.85 5.56
CA GLY A 18 16.78 4.37 6.92
C GLY A 18 15.80 3.77 7.93
N GLU A 19 14.80 3.04 7.44
CA GLU A 19 13.69 2.52 8.23
C GLU A 19 14.04 1.13 8.77
N CYS A 20 14.19 1.01 10.09
CA CYS A 20 14.50 -0.27 10.72
C CYS A 20 13.32 -0.80 11.53
N ALA A 21 12.61 -1.81 11.02
CA ALA A 21 11.52 -2.42 11.78
C ALA A 21 11.96 -3.25 13.00
N LEU A 22 13.28 -3.49 13.18
CA LEU A 22 13.79 -4.21 14.37
C LEU A 22 13.88 -3.32 15.61
N CYS A 23 14.42 -2.12 15.45
CA CYS A 23 14.48 -1.13 16.52
C CYS A 23 13.35 -0.09 16.45
N ASP A 24 12.52 -0.15 15.39
CA ASP A 24 11.41 0.75 15.12
C ASP A 24 11.86 2.22 15.06
N ARG A 25 12.93 2.48 14.30
CA ARG A 25 13.56 3.80 14.14
C ARG A 25 13.80 4.16 12.68
N HIS A 26 13.86 5.45 12.41
CA HIS A 26 14.25 6.10 11.16
C HIS A 26 15.65 6.71 11.32
N LEU A 27 16.56 6.39 10.42
CA LEU A 27 17.98 6.70 10.55
C LEU A 27 18.49 7.47 9.33
N CYS A 28 19.32 8.49 9.57
CA CYS A 28 20.06 9.18 8.51
C CYS A 28 21.22 8.33 7.99
N SER A 29 21.85 8.76 6.89
CA SER A 29 22.96 8.04 6.25
C SER A 29 24.09 7.67 7.22
N LYS A 30 24.47 8.59 8.10
CA LYS A 30 25.51 8.38 9.13
C LYS A 30 25.08 7.36 10.18
N HIS A 31 23.86 7.50 10.71
CA HIS A 31 23.40 6.63 11.80
C HIS A 31 22.96 5.25 11.32
N LEU A 32 22.93 4.99 10.02
CA LEU A 32 22.82 3.66 9.43
C LEU A 32 24.12 2.86 9.48
N GLU A 33 25.26 3.52 9.64
CA GLU A 33 26.55 2.85 9.70
C GLU A 33 26.63 1.92 10.91
N THR A 34 27.39 0.83 10.77
CA THR A 34 27.50 -0.25 11.77
C THR A 34 28.02 0.20 13.13
N GLU A 35 28.67 1.36 13.18
CA GLU A 35 29.13 2.00 14.43
C GLU A 35 27.94 2.42 15.31
N PHE A 36 26.86 2.90 14.69
CA PHE A 36 25.68 3.46 15.36
C PHE A 36 24.51 2.47 15.37
N HIS A 37 24.33 1.69 14.30
CA HIS A 37 23.21 0.78 14.13
C HIS A 37 23.66 -0.68 14.08
N LYS A 38 23.37 -1.40 15.16
CA LYS A 38 23.80 -2.80 15.38
C LYS A 38 22.71 -3.83 15.12
N CYS A 39 21.53 -3.43 14.63
CA CYS A 39 20.51 -4.40 14.28
C CYS A 39 21.04 -5.31 13.16
N LEU A 40 20.87 -6.62 13.34
CA LEU A 40 21.24 -7.62 12.34
C LEU A 40 20.52 -7.33 11.02
N LYS A 41 21.16 -7.67 9.89
CA LYS A 41 20.56 -7.50 8.55
C LYS A 41 19.15 -8.10 8.52
N TRP A 42 18.24 -7.35 7.91
CA TRP A 42 16.80 -7.60 7.79
C TRP A 42 16.41 -9.07 7.56
N GLU A 43 17.16 -9.77 6.72
CA GLU A 43 16.92 -11.16 6.31
C GLU A 43 16.90 -12.16 7.48
N ILE A 44 17.57 -11.86 8.60
CA ILE A 44 17.76 -12.81 9.70
C ILE A 44 16.69 -12.64 10.79
N CYS A 45 16.23 -11.41 11.07
CA CYS A 45 15.40 -11.11 12.26
C CYS A 45 13.99 -10.59 11.95
N HIS A 46 13.58 -10.52 10.67
CA HIS A 46 12.25 -10.03 10.24
C HIS A 46 11.09 -10.65 11.05
N ARG A 47 11.20 -11.93 11.41
CA ARG A 47 10.15 -12.68 12.11
C ARG A 47 9.88 -12.20 13.53
N GLU A 48 10.92 -11.78 14.26
CA GLU A 48 10.79 -11.30 15.64
C GLU A 48 10.27 -9.87 15.69
N ALA A 49 10.68 -9.03 14.73
CA ALA A 49 10.13 -7.70 14.54
C ALA A 49 8.61 -7.76 14.30
N ASP A 50 8.17 -8.56 13.32
CA ASP A 50 6.74 -8.68 13.03
C ASP A 50 5.95 -9.22 14.21
N GLN A 51 6.47 -10.22 14.91
CA GLN A 51 5.79 -10.76 16.08
C GLN A 51 5.55 -9.67 17.13
N ARG A 52 6.56 -8.85 17.41
CA ARG A 52 6.46 -7.74 18.38
C ARG A 52 5.47 -6.68 17.89
N GLU A 53 5.56 -6.30 16.62
CA GLU A 53 4.65 -5.34 15.98
C GLU A 53 3.21 -5.81 16.00
N VAL A 54 2.92 -7.03 15.54
CA VAL A 54 1.57 -7.60 15.54
C VAL A 54 1.02 -7.73 16.96
N ASN A 55 1.83 -8.16 17.93
CA ASN A 55 1.39 -8.25 19.32
C ASN A 55 1.07 -6.86 19.89
N ALA A 56 1.86 -5.83 19.56
CA ALA A 56 1.58 -4.46 19.96
C ALA A 56 0.32 -3.90 19.27
N LEU A 57 0.13 -4.21 17.99
CA LEU A 57 -1.05 -3.84 17.21
C LEU A 57 -2.31 -4.47 17.82
N LEU A 58 -2.31 -5.78 18.06
CA LEU A 58 -3.45 -6.50 18.64
C LEU A 58 -3.83 -6.00 20.04
N LYS A 59 -2.86 -5.57 20.85
CA LYS A 59 -3.13 -4.94 22.15
C LYS A 59 -3.86 -3.60 22.05
N ARG A 60 -3.74 -2.89 20.93
CA ARG A 60 -4.39 -1.60 20.69
C ARG A 60 -5.79 -1.75 20.09
N VAL A 61 -6.12 -2.92 19.53
CA VAL A 61 -7.41 -3.18 18.92
C VAL A 61 -8.45 -3.40 20.01
N ASP A 62 -9.44 -2.52 20.09
CA ASP A 62 -10.64 -2.82 20.88
C ASP A 62 -11.56 -3.75 20.05
N VAL A 63 -11.49 -5.03 20.41
CA VAL A 63 -12.21 -6.12 19.75
C VAL A 63 -13.72 -5.99 19.97
N ASN A 64 -14.15 -5.52 21.14
CA ASN A 64 -15.56 -5.34 21.45
C ASN A 64 -16.15 -4.18 20.64
N ALA A 65 -15.39 -3.09 20.48
CA ALA A 65 -15.78 -1.98 19.61
C ALA A 65 -15.89 -2.43 18.15
N LEU A 66 -14.96 -3.27 17.69
CA LEU A 66 -14.96 -3.81 16.33
C LEU A 66 -16.16 -4.73 16.07
N ILE A 67 -16.46 -5.65 16.98
CA ILE A 67 -17.65 -6.53 16.95
C ILE A 67 -18.92 -5.68 16.95
N SER A 68 -19.02 -4.72 17.87
CA SER A 68 -20.18 -3.83 17.99
C SER A 68 -20.41 -3.05 16.69
N HIS A 69 -19.36 -2.57 16.05
CA HIS A 69 -19.49 -1.87 14.77
C HIS A 69 -19.90 -2.81 13.64
N ALA A 70 -19.26 -3.97 13.52
CA ALA A 70 -19.59 -4.96 12.49
C ALA A 70 -21.04 -5.45 12.62
N SER A 71 -21.50 -5.71 13.85
CA SER A 71 -22.89 -6.07 14.15
C SER A 71 -23.87 -4.97 13.73
N ARG A 72 -23.61 -3.70 14.07
CA ARG A 72 -24.46 -2.57 13.64
C ARG A 72 -24.57 -2.49 12.11
N LEU A 73 -23.46 -2.65 11.39
CA LEU A 73 -23.44 -2.65 9.92
C LEU A 73 -24.18 -3.84 9.30
N ARG A 74 -24.39 -4.91 10.08
CA ARG A 74 -25.15 -6.10 9.69
C ARG A 74 -26.50 -6.19 10.41
N ASN A 75 -27.19 -5.06 10.56
CA ASN A 75 -28.54 -4.96 11.13
C ASN A 75 -28.66 -5.49 12.58
N GLY A 76 -27.59 -5.40 13.37
CA GLY A 76 -27.57 -5.85 14.75
C GLY A 76 -27.38 -7.36 14.92
N LEU A 77 -27.05 -8.10 13.86
CA LEU A 77 -26.70 -9.52 13.99
C LEU A 77 -25.46 -9.70 14.85
N SER A 78 -25.52 -10.67 15.76
CA SER A 78 -24.41 -11.03 16.62
C SER A 78 -23.27 -11.64 15.79
N CYS A 79 -22.04 -11.35 16.21
CA CYS A 79 -20.84 -11.85 15.58
C CYS A 79 -19.72 -12.03 16.60
N PHE A 80 -18.77 -12.89 16.25
CA PHE A 80 -17.61 -13.16 17.08
C PHE A 80 -16.32 -13.12 16.26
N ILE A 81 -15.22 -12.92 16.97
CA ILE A 81 -13.88 -12.89 16.41
C ILE A 81 -13.07 -13.97 17.13
N ASP A 82 -12.56 -14.91 16.35
CA ASP A 82 -11.55 -15.84 16.84
C ASP A 82 -10.19 -15.14 16.71
N LEU A 83 -9.75 -14.49 17.79
CA LEU A 83 -8.38 -14.00 17.89
C LEU A 83 -7.46 -15.22 18.05
N LEU A 84 -7.10 -15.81 16.94
CA LEU A 84 -6.03 -16.80 16.95
C LEU A 84 -4.76 -16.08 17.40
N PRO A 85 -4.04 -16.60 18.42
CA PRO A 85 -2.71 -16.13 18.74
C PRO A 85 -1.90 -16.13 17.44
N TYR A 86 -1.07 -15.11 17.21
CA TYR A 86 -0.21 -15.12 16.04
C TYR A 86 0.59 -16.43 16.05
N ASP A 87 0.33 -17.26 15.06
CA ASP A 87 1.02 -18.52 14.84
C ASP A 87 1.86 -18.35 13.57
N LYS A 88 3.13 -18.72 13.69
CA LYS A 88 4.10 -18.71 12.60
C LYS A 88 3.59 -19.52 11.40
N SER A 89 2.77 -20.55 11.64
CA SER A 89 2.18 -21.39 10.59
C SER A 89 1.02 -20.72 9.82
N THR A 90 0.28 -19.80 10.46
CA THR A 90 -0.90 -19.13 9.88
C THR A 90 -0.61 -17.74 9.34
N ARG A 91 0.63 -17.25 9.50
CA ARG A 91 1.11 -15.92 9.08
C ARG A 91 0.63 -15.51 7.70
N ASN A 92 0.86 -16.32 6.66
CA ASN A 92 0.47 -15.98 5.29
C ASN A 92 -1.06 -15.96 5.07
N SER A 93 -1.82 -16.56 5.99
CA SER A 93 -3.28 -16.57 5.96
C SER A 93 -3.89 -15.40 6.74
N VAL A 94 -3.16 -14.80 7.68
CA VAL A 94 -3.65 -13.71 8.55
C VAL A 94 -2.93 -12.38 8.34
N MET A 95 -1.88 -12.33 7.52
CA MET A 95 -1.04 -11.15 7.37
C MET A 95 -0.57 -10.97 5.92
N GLY A 96 -0.85 -9.79 5.35
CA GLY A 96 -0.26 -9.32 4.11
C GLY A 96 0.93 -8.38 4.37
N GLY A 97 1.46 -7.74 3.32
CA GLY A 97 2.57 -6.78 3.47
C GLY A 97 2.25 -5.64 4.44
N MET A 98 1.09 -4.99 4.25
CA MET A 98 0.70 -3.77 4.97
C MET A 98 -0.48 -3.94 5.94
N ASN A 99 -1.10 -5.12 5.99
CA ASN A 99 -2.33 -5.36 6.76
C ASN A 99 -2.26 -6.66 7.57
N TYR A 100 -2.85 -6.61 8.75
CA TYR A 100 -3.24 -7.79 9.53
C TYR A 100 -4.74 -8.05 9.33
N HIS A 101 -5.12 -9.30 9.10
CA HIS A 101 -6.49 -9.70 8.77
C HIS A 101 -7.14 -10.43 9.94
N ILE A 102 -8.22 -9.86 10.47
CA ILE A 102 -9.06 -10.48 11.49
C ILE A 102 -10.34 -11.02 10.84
N LYS A 103 -10.64 -12.30 11.02
CA LYS A 103 -11.90 -12.90 10.56
C LYS A 103 -13.02 -12.58 11.55
N ILE A 104 -14.13 -12.04 11.04
CA ILE A 104 -15.36 -11.82 11.79
C ILE A 104 -16.40 -12.83 11.29
N GLN A 105 -16.99 -13.59 12.20
CA GLN A 105 -17.99 -14.62 11.88
C GLN A 105 -19.36 -14.18 12.42
N PHE A 106 -20.37 -14.16 11.55
CA PHE A 106 -21.74 -13.84 11.91
C PHE A 106 -22.57 -15.11 12.10
N GLU A 107 -23.64 -15.01 12.89
CA GLU A 107 -24.55 -16.14 13.18
C GLU A 107 -25.24 -16.71 11.95
N ASP A 108 -25.40 -15.92 10.89
CA ASP A 108 -25.95 -16.36 9.61
C ASP A 108 -24.94 -17.15 8.74
N GLY A 109 -23.75 -17.45 9.28
CA GLY A 109 -22.69 -18.19 8.60
C GLY A 109 -21.82 -17.34 7.67
N ILE A 110 -22.16 -16.06 7.45
CA ILE A 110 -21.36 -15.17 6.61
C ILE A 110 -20.12 -14.71 7.39
N SER A 111 -19.01 -14.53 6.68
CA SER A 111 -17.75 -14.05 7.27
C SER A 111 -17.28 -12.77 6.59
N TRP A 112 -16.78 -11.82 7.39
CA TRP A 112 -16.06 -10.64 6.92
C TRP A 112 -14.58 -10.73 7.31
N LEU A 113 -13.77 -9.91 6.65
CA LEU A 113 -12.38 -9.64 7.04
C LEU A 113 -12.25 -8.19 7.49
N ALA A 114 -11.75 -7.99 8.70
CA ALA A 114 -11.22 -6.71 9.14
C ALA A 114 -9.74 -6.63 8.73
N ARG A 115 -9.45 -5.78 7.75
CA ARG A 115 -8.09 -5.42 7.35
C ARG A 115 -7.61 -4.28 8.23
N ILE A 116 -6.73 -4.60 9.18
CA ILE A 116 -6.14 -3.65 10.10
C ILE A 116 -4.78 -3.24 9.55
N ARG A 117 -4.56 -1.93 9.45
CA ARG A 117 -3.28 -1.42 8.96
C ARG A 117 -2.19 -1.65 10.00
N ARG A 118 -1.10 -2.27 9.55
CA ARG A 118 0.14 -2.40 10.31
C ARG A 118 0.78 -1.03 10.47
N SER A 119 1.56 -0.85 11.52
CA SER A 119 2.26 0.41 11.78
C SER A 119 3.58 0.14 12.48
N ASN A 120 4.66 0.46 11.79
CA ASN A 120 6.05 0.40 12.26
C ASN A 120 6.88 1.46 11.50
N ALA A 121 8.18 1.52 11.74
CA ALA A 121 9.10 2.44 11.08
C ALA A 121 9.14 2.32 9.54
N THR A 122 8.71 1.20 8.96
CA THR A 122 8.65 1.03 7.49
C THR A 122 7.28 1.37 6.91
N SER A 123 6.39 1.95 7.73
CA SER A 123 5.04 2.31 7.33
C SER A 123 5.00 3.79 6.93
N PRO A 124 4.25 4.16 5.88
CA PRO A 124 4.11 5.55 5.52
C PRO A 124 3.58 6.40 6.68
N PRO A 125 3.88 7.71 6.71
CA PRO A 125 3.34 8.61 7.72
C PRO A 125 1.81 8.59 7.80
N PRO A 126 1.21 8.90 8.96
CA PRO A 126 -0.21 8.67 9.20
C PRO A 126 -1.18 9.32 8.20
N ASP A 127 -0.90 10.54 7.78
CA ASP A 127 -1.69 11.31 6.81
C ASP A 127 -1.69 10.68 5.41
N LEU A 128 -0.52 10.26 4.93
CA LEU A 128 -0.40 9.52 3.68
C LEU A 128 -1.03 8.13 3.79
N ARG A 129 -0.87 7.43 4.92
CA ARG A 129 -1.50 6.13 5.14
C ARG A 129 -3.03 6.23 5.06
N ASP A 130 -3.61 7.27 5.64
CA ASP A 130 -5.06 7.52 5.54
C ASP A 130 -5.48 7.84 4.10
N SER A 131 -4.64 8.56 3.33
CA SER A 131 -4.84 8.79 1.89
C SER A 131 -4.84 7.49 1.08
N ILE A 132 -3.88 6.59 1.35
CA ILE A 132 -3.81 5.26 0.73
C ILE A 132 -5.06 4.44 1.06
N ILE A 133 -5.52 4.45 2.31
CA ILE A 133 -6.75 3.75 2.71
C ILE A 133 -7.96 4.33 1.99
N ARG A 134 -8.10 5.66 1.94
CA ARG A 134 -9.19 6.31 1.18
C ARG A 134 -9.19 5.88 -0.27
N SER A 135 -8.02 5.86 -0.90
CA SER A 135 -7.93 5.47 -2.30
C SER A 135 -8.26 4.01 -2.55
N GLU A 136 -7.86 3.13 -1.65
CA GLU A 136 -8.22 1.72 -1.72
C GLU A 136 -9.74 1.53 -1.60
N ILE A 137 -10.40 2.25 -0.69
CA ILE A 137 -11.86 2.19 -0.50
C ILE A 137 -12.60 2.74 -1.73
N ALA A 138 -12.16 3.89 -2.24
CA ALA A 138 -12.77 4.52 -3.41
C ALA A 138 -12.67 3.60 -4.63
N THR A 139 -11.51 2.97 -4.81
CA THR A 139 -11.28 1.98 -5.88
C THR A 139 -12.17 0.75 -5.72
N LEU A 140 -12.27 0.17 -4.52
CA LEU A 140 -13.12 -1.00 -4.27
C LEU A 140 -14.62 -0.72 -4.44
N ARG A 141 -15.04 0.53 -4.26
CA ARG A 141 -16.43 0.96 -4.45
C ARG A 141 -16.74 1.37 -5.89
N LEU A 142 -15.72 1.50 -6.73
CA LEU A 142 -15.91 1.73 -8.16
C LEU A 142 -16.65 0.52 -8.77
N LYS A 143 -17.79 0.80 -9.41
CA LYS A 143 -18.61 -0.23 -10.05
C LYS A 143 -18.00 -0.63 -11.39
N THR A 144 -17.02 -1.52 -11.35
CA THR A 144 -16.37 -2.06 -12.55
C THR A 144 -17.09 -3.26 -13.16
N GLY A 145 -17.98 -3.90 -12.40
CA GLY A 145 -18.57 -5.20 -12.76
C GLY A 145 -17.64 -6.38 -12.45
N LEU A 146 -16.43 -6.10 -11.97
CA LEU A 146 -15.47 -7.10 -11.53
C LEU A 146 -15.85 -7.70 -10.18
N PRO A 147 -15.45 -8.96 -9.91
CA PRO A 147 -15.67 -9.60 -8.63
C PRO A 147 -14.71 -9.05 -7.56
N VAL A 148 -14.91 -7.79 -7.16
CA VAL A 148 -14.16 -7.14 -6.07
C VAL A 148 -14.86 -7.35 -4.72
N PRO A 149 -14.11 -7.53 -3.61
CA PRO A 149 -14.72 -7.65 -2.29
C PRO A 149 -15.54 -6.41 -1.92
N LYS A 150 -16.76 -6.61 -1.43
CA LYS A 150 -17.58 -5.50 -0.95
C LYS A 150 -17.01 -4.87 0.32
N VAL A 151 -16.93 -3.53 0.37
CA VAL A 151 -16.56 -2.77 1.57
C VAL A 151 -17.80 -2.46 2.41
N TYR A 152 -17.88 -2.99 3.62
CA TYR A 152 -19.00 -2.80 4.55
C TYR A 152 -18.83 -1.58 5.46
N GLY A 153 -17.59 -1.25 5.84
CA GLY A 153 -17.30 -0.13 6.73
C GLY A 153 -15.80 0.08 6.89
N PHE A 154 -15.40 1.22 7.43
CA PHE A 154 -14.00 1.57 7.68
C PHE A 154 -13.92 2.69 8.71
N ASP A 155 -12.74 2.86 9.32
CA ASP A 155 -12.38 4.07 10.07
C ASP A 155 -10.86 4.25 10.05
N PHE A 156 -10.40 5.48 10.24
CA PHE A 156 -8.98 5.85 10.18
C PHE A 156 -8.31 5.77 11.55
N ALA A 157 -6.98 5.80 11.58
CA ALA A 157 -6.20 5.77 12.83
C ALA A 157 -6.20 7.13 13.55
N ARG A 158 -7.38 7.73 13.77
CA ARG A 158 -7.58 9.06 14.35
C ARG A 158 -8.06 9.01 15.80
N LYS A 159 -7.83 10.10 16.53
CA LYS A 159 -8.35 10.28 17.90
C LYS A 159 -9.89 10.28 17.85
N GLY A 160 -10.50 9.30 18.51
CA GLY A 160 -11.96 9.10 18.52
C GLY A 160 -12.46 7.86 17.78
N ASN A 161 -11.60 7.16 17.03
CA ASN A 161 -11.94 5.83 16.52
C ASN A 161 -12.02 4.84 17.71
N PRO A 162 -13.20 4.26 18.00
CA PRO A 162 -13.39 3.41 19.18
C PRO A 162 -12.63 2.08 19.08
N VAL A 163 -12.24 1.65 17.89
CA VAL A 163 -11.43 0.43 17.68
C VAL A 163 -9.94 0.68 18.00
N GLY A 164 -9.51 1.94 18.07
CA GLY A 164 -8.13 2.34 18.44
C GLY A 164 -7.09 2.25 17.30
N VAL A 165 -7.45 1.66 16.16
CA VAL A 165 -6.58 1.50 14.98
C VAL A 165 -7.37 1.71 13.69
N GLY A 166 -6.70 2.06 12.60
CA GLY A 166 -7.34 2.16 11.28
C GLY A 166 -7.66 0.79 10.69
N TYR A 167 -8.88 0.62 10.17
CA TYR A 167 -9.33 -0.64 9.61
C TYR A 167 -10.32 -0.47 8.45
N MET A 168 -10.46 -1.54 7.66
CA MET A 168 -11.49 -1.71 6.65
C MET A 168 -12.19 -3.05 6.84
N LEU A 169 -13.52 -3.07 6.90
CA LEU A 169 -14.36 -4.26 6.92
C LEU A 169 -14.75 -4.61 5.48
N ILE A 170 -14.30 -5.76 5.02
CA ILE A 170 -14.58 -6.24 3.66
C ILE A 170 -15.16 -7.65 3.65
N GLU A 171 -15.78 -7.99 2.55
CA GLU A 171 -16.23 -9.35 2.26
C GLU A 171 -15.09 -10.36 2.27
N LYS A 172 -15.31 -11.50 2.94
CA LYS A 172 -14.40 -12.63 2.84
C LYS A 172 -14.77 -13.47 1.62
N LEU A 173 -13.96 -13.39 0.57
CA LEU A 173 -14.15 -14.23 -0.61
C LEU A 173 -13.80 -15.71 -0.30
N PRO A 174 -14.62 -16.69 -0.73
CA PRO A 174 -14.43 -18.12 -0.42
C PRO A 174 -13.38 -18.76 -1.33
N ARG A 175 -12.18 -18.20 -1.45
CA ARG A 175 -11.18 -18.64 -2.43
C ARG A 175 -9.82 -18.98 -1.81
N LYS A 176 -9.14 -19.94 -2.44
CA LYS A 176 -7.79 -20.40 -2.06
C LYS A 176 -6.76 -19.50 -2.72
N ALA A 177 -5.78 -19.04 -1.95
CA ALA A 177 -4.64 -18.31 -2.50
C ALA A 177 -3.88 -19.21 -3.49
N LEU A 178 -3.61 -18.68 -4.69
CA LEU A 178 -2.83 -19.38 -5.70
C LEU A 178 -1.35 -19.36 -5.31
N HIS A 179 -0.77 -20.53 -5.07
CA HIS A 179 0.67 -20.65 -4.92
C HIS A 179 1.29 -20.92 -6.30
N TRP A 180 1.68 -19.85 -7.00
CA TRP A 180 2.09 -19.93 -8.42
C TRP A 180 3.13 -21.02 -8.71
N SER A 181 4.13 -21.18 -7.84
CA SER A 181 5.18 -22.20 -8.01
C SER A 181 4.67 -23.64 -7.92
N LEU A 182 3.55 -23.86 -7.22
CA LEU A 182 2.90 -25.17 -7.07
C LEU A 182 1.72 -25.37 -8.01
N ALA A 183 1.33 -24.34 -8.77
CA ALA A 183 0.21 -24.40 -9.70
C ALA A 183 0.57 -25.19 -10.96
N SER A 184 -0.37 -25.99 -11.46
CA SER A 184 -0.22 -26.71 -12.74
C SER A 184 -0.20 -25.74 -13.93
N ALA A 185 0.20 -26.22 -15.11
CA ALA A 185 0.19 -25.41 -16.33
C ALA A 185 -1.24 -24.94 -16.67
N GLU A 186 -2.23 -25.81 -16.49
CA GLU A 186 -3.65 -25.52 -16.74
C GLU A 186 -4.19 -24.48 -15.76
N GLN A 187 -3.82 -24.59 -14.48
CA GLN A 187 -4.18 -23.60 -13.46
C GLN A 187 -3.56 -22.24 -13.79
N ARG A 188 -2.27 -22.21 -14.14
CA ARG A 188 -1.60 -20.97 -14.56
C ARG A 188 -2.25 -20.37 -15.79
N LYS A 189 -2.59 -21.18 -16.81
CA LYS A 189 -3.29 -20.71 -18.01
C LYS A 189 -4.65 -20.09 -17.65
N LYS A 190 -5.49 -20.80 -16.88
CA LYS A 190 -6.79 -20.28 -16.43
C LYS A 190 -6.66 -18.96 -15.66
N VAL A 191 -5.62 -18.85 -14.85
CA VAL A 191 -5.30 -17.64 -14.07
C VAL A 191 -4.90 -16.49 -15.00
N MET A 192 -4.06 -16.74 -16.00
CA MET A 192 -3.67 -15.74 -17.00
C MET A 192 -4.86 -15.29 -17.87
N ASP A 193 -5.72 -16.22 -18.27
CA ASP A 193 -6.94 -15.91 -19.04
C ASP A 193 -7.85 -14.97 -18.24
N GLN A 194 -8.11 -15.29 -16.95
CA GLN A 194 -8.90 -14.42 -16.07
C GLN A 194 -8.25 -13.05 -15.84
N LEU A 195 -6.92 -12.98 -15.72
CA LEU A 195 -6.21 -11.70 -15.61
C LEU A 195 -6.41 -10.85 -16.86
N ALA A 196 -6.32 -11.45 -18.04
CA ALA A 196 -6.55 -10.77 -19.31
C ALA A 196 -7.98 -10.22 -19.41
N ASP A 197 -8.99 -11.05 -19.10
CA ASP A 197 -10.40 -10.63 -19.10
C ASP A 197 -10.64 -9.41 -18.21
N ILE A 198 -9.98 -9.38 -17.05
CA ILE A 198 -10.17 -8.26 -16.16
C ILE A 198 -9.41 -7.01 -16.64
N PHE A 199 -8.21 -7.14 -17.22
CA PHE A 199 -7.55 -5.98 -17.82
C PHE A 199 -8.38 -5.36 -18.93
N ILE A 200 -8.99 -6.18 -19.79
CA ILE A 200 -9.93 -5.74 -20.83
C ILE A 200 -11.14 -5.02 -20.21
N ASN A 201 -11.63 -5.48 -19.06
CA ASN A 201 -12.73 -4.82 -18.38
C ASN A 201 -12.32 -3.50 -17.71
N LEU A 202 -11.12 -3.43 -17.13
CA LEU A 202 -10.58 -2.20 -16.53
C LEU A 202 -10.33 -1.11 -17.57
N GLU A 203 -9.99 -1.48 -18.81
CA GLU A 203 -9.84 -0.56 -19.94
C GLU A 203 -11.16 0.17 -20.28
N GLN A 204 -12.32 -0.33 -19.82
CA GLN A 204 -13.61 0.34 -20.02
C GLN A 204 -13.80 1.58 -19.14
N PHE A 205 -12.83 1.90 -18.26
CA PHE A 205 -12.88 3.01 -17.32
C PHE A 205 -11.72 4.00 -17.58
N PRO A 206 -11.78 4.79 -18.68
CA PRO A 206 -10.77 5.80 -18.97
C PRO A 206 -10.90 7.01 -18.03
N PHE A 207 -9.77 7.64 -17.75
CA PHE A 207 -9.65 8.87 -16.99
C PHE A 207 -8.83 9.91 -17.75
N GLU A 208 -9.23 11.18 -17.65
CA GLU A 208 -8.51 12.30 -18.26
C GLU A 208 -7.26 12.72 -17.47
N LEU A 209 -7.15 12.28 -16.22
CA LEU A 209 -6.07 12.63 -15.32
C LEU A 209 -5.40 11.37 -14.76
N MET A 210 -4.13 11.47 -14.41
CA MET A 210 -3.38 10.51 -13.63
C MET A 210 -3.43 10.92 -12.16
N GLY A 211 -3.82 10.00 -11.29
CA GLY A 211 -3.89 10.26 -9.86
C GLY A 211 -4.39 9.06 -9.10
N SER A 212 -4.99 9.32 -7.95
CA SER A 212 -5.65 8.30 -7.14
C SER A 212 -7.09 8.72 -6.88
N LEU A 213 -8.02 7.77 -6.96
CA LEU A 213 -9.39 8.01 -6.52
C LEU A 213 -9.33 8.37 -5.04
N ASP A 214 -9.90 9.50 -4.63
CA ASP A 214 -9.89 9.95 -3.23
C ASP A 214 -11.31 10.01 -2.65
N GLN A 215 -12.31 10.17 -3.52
CA GLN A 215 -13.71 10.22 -3.12
C GLN A 215 -14.44 8.92 -3.45
N VAL A 216 -15.18 8.48 -2.46
CA VAL A 216 -15.87 7.18 -2.37
C VAL A 216 -16.98 7.00 -3.42
N GLU A 217 -17.52 8.09 -3.98
CA GLU A 217 -18.72 8.08 -4.83
C GLU A 217 -18.57 8.89 -6.13
N THR A 218 -17.43 9.56 -6.32
CA THR A 218 -17.17 10.34 -7.54
C THR A 218 -15.93 9.80 -8.24
N LEU A 219 -15.93 9.81 -9.57
CA LEU A 219 -14.74 9.52 -10.39
C LEU A 219 -13.68 10.64 -10.33
N GLN A 220 -13.73 11.50 -9.30
CA GLN A 220 -12.74 12.56 -9.13
C GLN A 220 -11.41 11.96 -8.65
N LEU A 221 -10.38 12.21 -9.45
CA LEU A 221 -9.02 11.87 -9.13
C LEU A 221 -8.38 13.00 -8.31
N GLY A 222 -7.80 12.61 -7.19
CA GLY A 222 -6.90 13.44 -6.42
C GLY A 222 -5.44 13.13 -6.73
N PRO A 223 -4.52 13.71 -5.94
CA PRO A 223 -3.09 13.41 -6.01
C PRO A 223 -2.81 11.91 -5.82
N PHE A 224 -1.63 11.46 -6.23
CA PHE A 224 -1.23 10.07 -6.04
C PHE A 224 -1.15 9.71 -4.55
N ALA A 225 -1.91 8.71 -4.13
CA ALA A 225 -1.83 8.11 -2.81
C ALA A 225 -0.67 7.11 -2.76
N ARG A 226 0.57 7.60 -2.94
CA ARG A 226 1.79 6.77 -3.00
C ARG A 226 2.99 7.49 -2.39
N GLU A 227 3.74 6.77 -1.56
CA GLU A 227 4.91 7.32 -0.86
C GLU A 227 6.02 7.79 -1.79
N SER A 228 6.32 7.03 -2.85
CA SER A 228 7.34 7.40 -3.85
C SER A 228 6.98 8.66 -4.64
N LEU A 229 5.73 9.12 -4.57
CA LEU A 229 5.22 10.32 -5.26
C LEU A 229 4.76 11.38 -4.26
N THR A 230 5.21 11.29 -3.01
CA THR A 230 4.82 12.21 -1.94
C THR A 230 6.05 12.83 -1.30
N ASP A 231 6.13 14.15 -1.34
CA ASP A 231 7.11 14.91 -0.58
C ASP A 231 6.54 15.33 0.78
N TYR A 232 7.42 15.67 1.71
CA TYR A 232 7.04 16.32 2.94
C TYR A 232 7.89 17.55 3.18
N SER A 233 7.21 18.62 3.57
CA SER A 233 7.83 19.89 3.94
C SER A 233 7.35 20.33 5.32
N ASN A 234 7.87 21.46 5.80
CA ASN A 234 7.39 22.09 7.03
C ASN A 234 5.89 22.46 7.00
N THR A 235 5.29 22.58 5.81
CA THR A 235 3.86 22.87 5.65
C THR A 235 2.99 21.61 5.55
N GLY A 236 3.57 20.41 5.71
CA GLY A 236 2.87 19.13 5.63
C GLY A 236 3.17 18.33 4.36
N MET A 237 2.35 17.30 4.13
CA MET A 237 2.39 16.39 2.99
C MET A 237 2.13 17.11 1.66
N ARG A 238 2.93 16.81 0.65
CA ARG A 238 2.85 17.35 -0.72
C ARG A 238 2.87 16.19 -1.73
N PRO A 239 1.73 15.52 -1.95
CA PRO A 239 1.63 14.47 -2.96
C PRO A 239 1.65 15.09 -4.37
N ILE A 240 2.27 14.41 -5.32
CA ILE A 240 2.24 14.78 -6.74
C ILE A 240 0.82 14.53 -7.29
N GLY A 241 0.37 15.43 -8.16
CA GLY A 241 -0.83 15.26 -8.97
C GLY A 241 -2.12 15.84 -8.35
N PRO A 242 -3.29 15.56 -8.97
CA PRO A 242 -3.44 14.80 -10.21
C PRO A 242 -2.77 15.51 -11.41
N LEU A 243 -2.38 14.76 -12.44
CA LEU A 243 -1.66 15.28 -13.61
C LEU A 243 -2.40 14.94 -14.90
N SER A 244 -2.31 15.77 -15.92
CA SER A 244 -3.04 15.58 -17.19
C SER A 244 -2.22 14.93 -18.30
N SER A 245 -0.93 14.68 -18.09
CA SER A 245 -0.06 14.12 -19.12
C SER A 245 1.01 13.20 -18.56
N LEU A 246 1.43 12.23 -19.37
CA LEU A 246 2.58 11.36 -19.07
C LEU A 246 3.88 12.18 -18.93
N GLU A 247 4.02 13.27 -19.69
CA GLU A 247 5.18 14.16 -19.58
C GLU A 247 5.28 14.79 -18.19
N ASP A 248 4.18 15.39 -17.71
CA ASP A 248 4.14 16.02 -16.38
C ASP A 248 4.43 14.99 -15.29
N TYR A 249 3.90 13.77 -15.44
CA TYR A 249 4.15 12.68 -14.50
C TYR A 249 5.62 12.27 -14.45
N LEU A 250 6.24 12.03 -15.60
CA LEU A 250 7.66 11.65 -15.67
C LEU A 250 8.54 12.78 -15.12
N ARG A 251 8.28 14.03 -15.51
CA ARG A 251 9.05 15.18 -15.04
C ARG A 251 8.90 15.38 -13.53
N ALA A 252 7.66 15.41 -13.01
CA ALA A 252 7.41 15.64 -11.60
C ALA A 252 7.98 14.52 -10.71
N SER A 253 7.84 13.25 -11.13
CA SER A 253 8.37 12.11 -10.37
C SER A 253 9.89 12.08 -10.35
N ILE A 254 10.55 12.31 -11.50
CA ILE A 254 12.02 12.35 -11.59
C ILE A 254 12.56 13.55 -10.80
N GLN A 255 11.94 14.74 -10.93
CA GLN A 255 12.35 15.93 -10.20
C GLN A 255 12.23 15.74 -8.69
N LEU A 256 11.14 15.12 -8.20
CA LEU A 256 11.00 14.78 -6.79
C LEU A 256 12.15 13.90 -6.30
N VAL A 257 12.54 12.88 -7.08
CA VAL A 257 13.68 12.04 -6.69
C VAL A 257 14.97 12.84 -6.63
N ILE A 258 15.23 13.73 -7.59
CA ILE A 258 16.40 14.64 -7.56
C ILE A 258 16.37 15.49 -6.29
N ASP A 259 15.23 16.09 -5.95
CA ASP A 259 15.09 16.94 -4.75
C ASP A 259 15.30 16.15 -3.45
N LEU A 260 14.90 14.88 -3.42
CA LEU A 260 15.15 13.98 -2.29
C LEU A 260 16.63 13.59 -2.18
N ILE A 261 17.34 13.37 -3.29
CA ILE A 261 18.78 13.10 -3.29
C ILE A 261 19.54 14.32 -2.75
N MET A 262 19.18 15.52 -3.24
CA MET A 262 19.80 16.78 -2.81
C MET A 262 19.60 17.08 -1.32
N ARG A 263 18.56 16.49 -0.70
CA ARG A 263 18.25 16.59 0.74
C ARG A 263 18.81 15.44 1.56
N ASP A 264 19.65 14.56 1.01
CA ASP A 264 20.15 13.34 1.67
C ASP A 264 19.02 12.38 2.14
N GLU A 265 17.83 12.45 1.53
CA GLU A 265 16.70 11.56 1.84
C GLU A 265 16.73 10.26 1.04
N CYS A 266 17.48 10.19 -0.08
CA CYS A 266 17.64 8.96 -0.87
C CYS A 266 19.00 8.91 -1.58
N TYR A 267 19.40 7.71 -2.02
CA TYR A 267 20.68 7.43 -2.69
C TYR A 267 21.93 7.96 -1.97
N THR A 268 21.90 8.02 -0.65
CA THR A 268 22.93 8.69 0.18
C THR A 268 24.34 8.10 0.08
N GLN A 269 24.47 6.87 -0.43
CA GLN A 269 25.77 6.23 -0.64
C GLN A 269 26.44 6.68 -1.95
N GLN A 270 25.66 7.08 -2.96
CA GLN A 270 26.14 7.49 -4.28
C GLN A 270 25.29 8.65 -4.84
N PRO A 271 25.21 9.80 -4.14
CA PRO A 271 24.27 10.86 -4.48
C PRO A 271 24.60 11.54 -5.82
N ILE A 272 25.88 11.67 -6.17
CA ILE A 272 26.32 12.30 -7.43
C ILE A 272 25.88 11.45 -8.62
N ASP A 273 26.20 10.14 -8.61
CA ASP A 273 25.85 9.23 -9.70
C ASP A 273 24.33 9.12 -9.86
N ALA A 274 23.60 8.99 -8.74
CA ALA A 274 22.15 8.97 -8.74
C ALA A 274 21.57 10.27 -9.32
N CYS A 275 22.08 11.44 -8.94
CA CYS A 275 21.66 12.73 -9.51
C CYS A 275 21.91 12.80 -11.03
N LEU A 276 23.08 12.35 -11.50
CA LEU A 276 23.41 12.35 -12.93
C LEU A 276 22.48 11.42 -13.72
N ILE A 277 22.18 10.23 -13.20
CA ILE A 277 21.23 9.30 -13.82
C ILE A 277 19.84 9.92 -13.92
N HIS A 278 19.32 10.51 -12.83
CA HIS A 278 17.98 11.08 -12.85
C HIS A 278 17.90 12.34 -13.72
N LYS A 279 18.95 13.17 -13.78
CA LYS A 279 19.02 14.27 -14.74
C LYS A 279 19.03 13.79 -16.18
N PHE A 280 19.81 12.75 -16.48
CA PHE A 280 19.80 12.14 -17.80
C PHE A 280 18.41 11.58 -18.18
N LEU A 281 17.71 10.95 -17.24
CA LEU A 281 16.33 10.50 -17.43
C LEU A 281 15.38 11.68 -17.70
N LEU A 282 15.53 12.78 -16.97
CA LEU A 282 14.74 14.00 -17.16
C LEU A 282 14.94 14.61 -18.55
N ASP A 283 16.19 14.68 -19.01
CA ASP A 283 16.54 15.18 -20.35
C ASP A 283 16.06 14.20 -21.45
N SER A 284 15.93 12.92 -21.12
CA SER A 284 15.45 11.87 -22.04
C SER A 284 13.93 11.81 -22.15
N VAL A 285 13.15 12.53 -21.32
CA VAL A 285 11.68 12.50 -21.34
C VAL A 285 11.10 12.72 -22.75
N PRO A 286 11.50 13.73 -23.54
CA PRO A 286 10.96 13.90 -24.90
C PRO A 286 11.23 12.69 -25.80
N LYS A 287 12.38 12.04 -25.66
CA LYS A 287 12.72 10.83 -26.40
C LYS A 287 11.87 9.64 -25.94
N ILE A 288 11.65 9.49 -24.63
CA ILE A 288 10.76 8.45 -24.08
C ILE A 288 9.36 8.61 -24.66
N LEU A 289 8.81 9.83 -24.64
CA LEU A 289 7.47 10.14 -25.14
C LEU A 289 7.32 9.85 -26.64
N SER A 290 8.38 9.99 -27.43
CA SER A 290 8.34 9.64 -28.87
C SER A 290 8.01 8.16 -29.15
N TYR A 291 8.26 7.27 -28.19
CA TYR A 291 7.91 5.86 -28.30
C TYR A 291 6.42 5.57 -27.97
N TYR A 292 5.70 6.52 -27.36
CA TYR A 292 4.29 6.39 -26.95
C TYR A 292 3.34 7.07 -27.94
N HIS A 293 3.65 7.07 -29.23
CA HIS A 293 2.83 7.70 -30.29
C HIS A 293 1.46 7.04 -30.52
N LEU A 294 1.17 5.93 -29.84
CA LEU A 294 -0.11 5.21 -29.88
C LEU A 294 -0.96 5.43 -28.62
N ASP A 295 -0.54 6.34 -27.72
CA ASP A 295 -1.32 6.70 -26.55
C ASP A 295 -2.64 7.36 -27.00
N ASP A 296 -3.77 6.87 -26.51
CA ASP A 296 -5.10 7.41 -26.79
C ASP A 296 -5.41 8.66 -25.94
N GLY A 297 -4.46 9.07 -25.08
CA GLY A 297 -4.54 10.23 -24.21
C GLY A 297 -5.33 9.98 -22.93
N HIS A 298 -5.81 8.75 -22.71
CA HIS A 298 -6.53 8.37 -21.51
C HIS A 298 -5.67 7.56 -20.56
N PHE A 299 -6.04 7.60 -19.28
CA PHE A 299 -5.40 6.85 -18.22
C PHE A 299 -6.34 5.79 -17.67
N TYR A 300 -5.78 4.66 -17.26
CA TYR A 300 -6.55 3.50 -16.83
C TYR A 300 -6.19 3.07 -15.41
N LEU A 301 -7.14 2.42 -14.74
CA LEU A 301 -6.95 1.96 -13.36
C LEU A 301 -5.83 0.91 -13.28
N LYS A 302 -4.82 1.19 -12.44
CA LYS A 302 -3.66 0.31 -12.24
C LYS A 302 -3.33 0.16 -10.76
N HIS A 303 -2.73 -0.98 -10.40
CA HIS A 303 -2.27 -1.24 -9.05
C HIS A 303 -0.97 -0.47 -8.71
N ALA A 304 -0.85 0.03 -7.48
CA ALA A 304 0.28 0.86 -7.04
C ALA A 304 1.62 0.09 -6.88
N ASP A 305 1.57 -1.21 -6.56
CA ASP A 305 2.76 -2.07 -6.42
C ASP A 305 3.15 -2.81 -7.70
N ASP A 306 2.57 -2.43 -8.84
CA ASP A 306 2.98 -2.99 -10.12
C ASP A 306 4.39 -2.49 -10.46
N LYS A 307 5.39 -3.39 -10.35
CA LYS A 307 6.82 -3.11 -10.53
C LYS A 307 7.30 -3.21 -11.99
N GLY A 308 6.40 -3.46 -12.94
CA GLY A 308 6.72 -3.50 -14.37
C GLY A 308 6.58 -2.13 -15.03
N GLU A 309 7.69 -1.62 -15.59
CA GLU A 309 7.61 -0.74 -16.77
C GLU A 309 6.90 -1.54 -17.87
N ILE A 310 5.71 -1.08 -18.26
CA ILE A 310 4.80 -1.78 -19.18
C ILE A 310 4.34 -3.13 -18.59
N MET A 311 3.03 -3.21 -18.29
CA MET A 311 2.30 -4.45 -17.98
C MET A 311 2.52 -5.16 -16.60
N PHE A 312 1.47 -5.03 -15.77
CA PHE A 312 0.79 -6.04 -14.93
C PHE A 312 1.35 -6.48 -13.54
N SER A 313 0.58 -6.15 -12.48
CA SER A 313 0.34 -6.96 -11.27
C SER A 313 -0.78 -6.38 -10.37
N TRP A 314 -1.38 -7.21 -9.51
CA TRP A 314 -2.65 -7.00 -8.79
C TRP A 314 -2.52 -7.08 -7.26
N MET A 315 -3.33 -6.33 -6.50
CA MET A 315 -3.73 -6.72 -5.14
C MET A 315 -4.95 -7.63 -5.22
N THR A 316 -4.76 -8.91 -4.91
CA THR A 316 -5.77 -9.87 -4.41
C THR A 316 -7.23 -9.63 -4.82
N THR A 317 -7.52 -9.54 -6.11
CA THR A 317 -8.78 -10.06 -6.62
C THR A 317 -8.52 -11.53 -6.84
N THR A 318 -8.93 -12.34 -5.88
CA THR A 318 -8.63 -13.76 -5.84
C THR A 318 -9.18 -14.42 -7.10
N ILE A 319 -8.29 -14.86 -7.98
CA ILE A 319 -8.61 -15.53 -9.24
C ILE A 319 -9.36 -16.83 -8.94
N SER A 320 -10.47 -17.04 -9.63
CA SER A 320 -11.42 -18.13 -9.35
C SER A 320 -10.89 -19.43 -9.93
N LEU A 321 -10.43 -20.32 -9.05
CA LEU A 321 -10.40 -21.75 -9.34
C LEU A 321 -11.65 -22.37 -8.72
N GLU A 322 -12.81 -22.17 -9.35
CA GLU A 322 -13.87 -23.16 -9.22
C GLU A 322 -13.46 -24.40 -10.03
N SER A 323 -13.61 -25.54 -9.37
CA SER A 323 -13.30 -26.90 -9.82
C SER A 323 -14.10 -27.32 -11.04
#